data_AF-A0A8E2KSJ8-F1
#
_entry.id   AF-A0A8E2KSJ8-F1
#
_cell.length_a   1.000
_cell.length_b   1.000
_cell.length_c   1.000
_cell.angle_alpha   90.00
_cell.angle_beta   90.00
_cell.angle_gamma   90.00
#
_symmetry.space_group_name_H-M   'P 1'
#
loop_
_entity.id
_entity.type
_entity.pdbx_description
1 polymer ?
#
loop_
_entity_poly.entity_id
_entity_poly.type
_entity_poly.pdbx_seq_one_letter_code
_entity_poly.pdbx_strand_id
1 'polypeptide(L)'
;MVIILTDSLLSRFNKLNVPLYLHPGLPLKSVQQAYFTGFSAEVNARLSMFAWGWHHEAGIHLLRLMLSGAFDKYPNLQVISGHWGEMLPFWLQRLDDSLALAATGLSRTLTRTFQEHVYVTPSYANTAALPVYLRVNGC
;
A
#
# COMPACT_ATOMS: atom_id res chain seq x y z
N MET A 1 -12.30 -10.03 -4.16
CA MET A 1 -11.89 -9.50 -2.84
C MET A 1 -10.38 -9.65 -2.73
N VAL A 2 -9.61 -8.59 -3.01
CA VAL A 2 -8.14 -8.58 -2.93
C VAL A 2 -7.73 -8.04 -1.55
N ILE A 3 -8.05 -8.79 -0.50
CA ILE A 3 -7.39 -8.66 0.80
C ILE A 3 -7.10 -10.09 1.21
N ILE A 4 -5.89 -10.56 0.96
CA ILE A 4 -5.43 -11.92 1.33
C ILE A 4 -5.05 -11.95 2.83
N LEU A 5 -5.08 -10.79 3.50
CA LEU A 5 -4.80 -10.67 4.92
C LEU A 5 -6.07 -10.91 5.74
N THR A 6 -6.24 -12.14 6.20
CA THR A 6 -7.34 -12.51 7.09
C THR A 6 -7.20 -11.84 8.46
N ASP A 7 -8.33 -11.61 9.13
CA ASP A 7 -8.39 -11.04 10.49
C ASP A 7 -7.53 -11.81 11.50
N SER A 8 -7.55 -13.14 11.43
CA SER A 8 -6.77 -14.01 12.32
C SER A 8 -5.26 -13.82 12.10
N LEU A 9 -4.81 -13.66 10.85
CA LEU A 9 -3.42 -13.38 10.53
C LEU A 9 -2.99 -12.01 11.08
N LEU A 10 -3.77 -10.96 10.83
CA LEU A 10 -3.48 -9.61 11.33
C LEU A 10 -3.41 -9.57 12.87
N SER A 11 -4.34 -10.27 13.54
CA SER A 11 -4.31 -10.43 14.99
C SER A 11 -3.02 -11.08 15.50
N ARG A 12 -2.47 -12.06 14.76
CA ARG A 12 -1.21 -12.72 15.14
C ARG A 12 -0.01 -11.80 15.00
N PHE A 13 0.11 -11.05 13.90
CA PHE A 13 1.19 -10.06 13.75
C PHE A 13 1.15 -9.00 14.85
N ASN A 14 -0.04 -8.48 15.15
CA ASN A 14 -0.24 -7.54 16.26
C ASN A 14 0.17 -8.11 17.62
N LYS A 15 -0.20 -9.37 17.92
CA LYS A 15 0.16 -10.02 19.20
C LYS A 15 1.67 -10.29 19.32
N LEU A 16 2.31 -10.63 18.21
CA LEU A 16 3.75 -10.92 18.16
C LEU A 16 4.59 -9.64 18.09
N ASN A 17 3.98 -8.49 17.79
CA ASN A 17 4.66 -7.22 17.58
C ASN A 17 5.82 -7.31 16.57
N VAL A 18 5.55 -8.02 15.47
CA VAL A 18 6.49 -8.15 14.34
C VAL A 18 5.84 -7.54 13.09
N PRO A 19 6.63 -6.94 12.19
CA PRO A 19 6.08 -6.32 10.99
C PRO A 19 5.73 -7.35 9.91
N LEU A 20 4.69 -7.05 9.13
CA LEU A 20 4.33 -7.76 7.90
C LEU A 20 4.90 -7.02 6.69
N TYR A 21 5.75 -7.67 5.88
CA TYR A 21 6.17 -7.09 4.59
C TYR A 21 5.11 -7.36 3.52
N LEU A 22 4.52 -6.30 2.98
CA LEU A 22 3.55 -6.40 1.88
C LEU A 22 4.29 -6.26 0.53
N HIS A 23 4.65 -7.39 -0.07
CA HIS A 23 5.34 -7.42 -1.35
C HIS A 23 4.36 -7.41 -2.53
N PRO A 24 4.70 -6.75 -3.66
CA PRO A 24 3.93 -6.82 -4.90
C PRO A 24 3.61 -8.24 -5.38
N GLY A 25 2.41 -8.36 -5.95
CA GLY A 25 1.93 -9.55 -6.63
C GLY A 25 1.21 -9.17 -7.91
N LEU A 26 0.97 -10.16 -8.78
CA LEU A 26 0.27 -9.92 -10.04
C LEU A 26 -1.15 -9.38 -9.79
N PRO A 27 -1.59 -8.33 -10.51
CA PRO A 27 -2.99 -7.94 -10.54
C PRO A 27 -3.88 -9.11 -10.97
N LEU A 28 -5.16 -9.08 -10.62
CA LEU A 28 -6.11 -10.09 -11.13
C LEU A 28 -6.11 -10.12 -12.66
N LYS A 29 -6.36 -11.29 -13.26
CA LYS A 29 -6.38 -11.44 -14.74
C LYS A 29 -7.31 -10.44 -15.43
N SER A 30 -8.46 -10.13 -14.83
CA SER A 30 -9.39 -9.12 -15.34
C SER A 30 -8.80 -7.71 -15.34
N VAL A 31 -8.02 -7.35 -14.32
CA VAL A 31 -7.30 -6.06 -14.23
C VAL A 31 -6.15 -6.02 -15.23
N GLN A 32 -5.38 -7.11 -15.33
CA GLN A 32 -4.33 -7.24 -16.35
C GLN A 32 -4.92 -7.03 -17.74
N GLN A 33 -6.00 -7.74 -18.07
CA GLN A 33 -6.67 -7.61 -19.37
C GLN A 33 -7.15 -6.18 -19.63
N ALA A 34 -7.73 -5.51 -18.62
CA ALA A 34 -8.29 -4.17 -18.79
C ALA A 34 -7.22 -3.07 -18.95
N TYR A 35 -6.11 -3.14 -18.22
CA TYR A 35 -5.16 -2.02 -18.13
C TYR A 35 -3.78 -2.29 -18.73
N PHE A 36 -3.36 -3.55 -18.83
CA PHE A 36 -1.96 -3.90 -19.10
C PHE A 36 -1.79 -4.79 -20.34
N THR A 37 -2.82 -4.91 -21.19
CA THR A 37 -2.77 -5.63 -22.47
C THR A 37 -2.97 -4.70 -23.67
N GLY A 38 -2.71 -5.21 -24.88
CA GLY A 38 -2.78 -4.45 -26.14
C GLY A 38 -1.44 -4.31 -26.86
N PHE A 39 -0.36 -4.85 -26.28
CA PHE A 39 0.99 -4.86 -26.83
C PHE A 39 1.49 -6.29 -27.09
N SER A 40 2.79 -6.43 -27.40
CA SER A 40 3.44 -7.74 -27.48
C SER A 40 3.33 -8.50 -26.15
N ALA A 41 3.41 -9.83 -26.19
CA ALA A 41 3.33 -10.66 -25.00
C ALA A 41 4.36 -10.27 -23.93
N GLU A 42 5.58 -9.93 -24.34
CA GLU A 42 6.63 -9.48 -23.43
C GLU A 42 6.29 -8.14 -22.76
N VAL A 43 5.82 -7.16 -23.54
CA VAL A 43 5.44 -5.85 -23.00
C VAL A 43 4.27 -5.99 -22.04
N ASN A 44 3.23 -6.76 -22.39
CA ASN A 44 2.09 -7.01 -21.51
C ASN A 44 2.53 -7.66 -20.18
N ALA A 45 3.43 -8.63 -20.24
CA ALA A 45 3.95 -9.32 -19.07
C ALA A 45 4.73 -8.35 -18.15
N ARG A 46 5.69 -7.59 -18.69
CA ARG A 46 6.48 -6.64 -17.91
C ARG A 46 5.63 -5.50 -17.34
N LEU A 47 4.69 -4.98 -18.14
CA LEU A 47 3.75 -3.92 -17.73
C LEU A 47 2.83 -4.37 -16.61
N SER A 48 2.35 -5.61 -16.64
CA SER A 48 1.54 -6.21 -15.57
C SER A 48 2.35 -6.52 -14.29
N MET A 49 3.67 -6.67 -14.43
CA MET A 49 4.62 -6.99 -13.34
C MET A 49 5.44 -5.75 -12.94
N PHE A 50 6.77 -5.90 -12.94
CA PHE A 50 7.77 -5.00 -12.38
C PHE A 50 7.91 -3.65 -13.04
N ALA A 51 7.37 -3.46 -14.24
CA ALA A 51 7.39 -2.13 -14.83
C ALA A 51 6.34 -1.21 -14.20
N TRP A 52 5.17 -1.73 -13.80
CA TRP A 52 4.07 -0.87 -13.34
C TRP A 52 2.99 -1.58 -12.52
N GLY A 53 2.38 -2.64 -13.06
CA GLY A 53 1.09 -3.15 -12.61
C GLY A 53 1.09 -3.70 -11.18
N TRP A 54 2.11 -4.47 -10.80
CA TRP A 54 2.15 -5.07 -9.47
C TRP A 54 2.34 -4.06 -8.33
N HIS A 55 2.87 -2.86 -8.63
CA HIS A 55 3.10 -1.78 -7.68
C HIS A 55 1.77 -1.11 -7.35
N HIS A 56 0.95 -0.90 -8.37
CA HIS A 56 -0.41 -0.41 -8.20
C HIS A 56 -1.27 -1.40 -7.43
N GLU A 57 -1.14 -2.71 -7.72
CA GLU A 57 -1.85 -3.75 -6.98
C GLU A 57 -1.49 -3.72 -5.49
N ALA A 58 -0.18 -3.62 -5.17
CA ALA A 58 0.30 -3.52 -3.80
C ALA A 58 -0.16 -2.24 -3.10
N GLY A 59 -0.08 -1.08 -3.77
CA GLY A 59 -0.57 0.20 -3.26
C GLY A 59 -2.07 0.20 -2.99
N ILE A 60 -2.87 -0.38 -3.89
CA ILE A 60 -4.32 -0.57 -3.68
C ILE A 60 -4.57 -1.49 -2.48
N HIS A 61 -3.81 -2.58 -2.35
CA HIS A 61 -3.97 -3.50 -1.22
C HIS A 61 -3.66 -2.81 0.12
N LEU A 62 -2.56 -2.04 0.20
CA LEU A 62 -2.21 -1.27 1.40
C LEU A 62 -3.28 -0.21 1.73
N LEU A 63 -3.75 0.54 0.74
CA LEU A 63 -4.81 1.53 0.94
C LEU A 63 -6.10 0.90 1.45
N ARG A 64 -6.50 -0.25 0.88
CA ARG A 64 -7.68 -0.98 1.33
C ARG A 64 -7.52 -1.54 2.74
N LEU A 65 -6.31 -1.97 3.11
CA LEU A 65 -6.01 -2.39 4.48
C LEU A 65 -6.17 -1.22 5.45
N MET A 66 -5.65 -0.03 5.12
CA MET A 66 -5.83 1.18 5.93
C MET A 66 -7.31 1.56 6.06
N LEU A 67 -8.06 1.59 4.95
CA LEU A 67 -9.48 1.90 4.92
C LEU A 67 -10.36 0.86 5.62
N SER A 68 -9.89 -0.37 5.82
CA SER A 68 -10.65 -1.41 6.52
C SER A 68 -10.75 -1.18 8.04
N GLY A 69 -9.99 -0.23 8.60
CA GLY A 69 -9.89 -0.02 10.04
C GLY A 69 -9.03 -1.08 10.75
N ALA A 70 -8.27 -1.90 10.02
CA ALA A 70 -7.40 -2.92 10.59
C ALA A 70 -6.40 -2.36 11.61
N PHE A 71 -5.81 -1.19 11.33
CA PHE A 71 -4.85 -0.56 12.24
C PHE A 71 -5.50 0.03 13.49
N ASP A 72 -6.77 0.45 13.40
CA ASP A 72 -7.54 0.88 14.58
C ASP A 72 -7.91 -0.31 15.46
N LYS A 73 -8.21 -1.46 14.85
CA LYS A 73 -8.46 -2.72 15.56
C LYS A 73 -7.19 -3.32 16.18
N TYR A 74 -6.04 -3.13 15.53
CA TYR A 74 -4.77 -3.76 15.88
C TYR A 74 -3.65 -2.70 16.04
N PRO A 75 -3.54 -2.06 17.21
CA PRO A 75 -2.65 -0.90 17.41
C PRO A 75 -1.15 -1.23 17.38
N ASN A 76 -0.75 -2.50 17.46
CA ASN A 76 0.64 -2.93 17.31
C ASN A 76 0.95 -3.51 15.92
N LEU A 77 -0.03 -3.53 15.02
CA LEU A 77 0.18 -4.03 13.66
C LEU A 77 1.11 -3.07 12.91
N GLN A 78 2.25 -3.57 12.44
CA GLN A 78 3.20 -2.82 11.62
C GLN A 78 3.29 -3.45 10.24
N VAL A 79 3.37 -2.63 9.19
CA VAL A 79 3.53 -3.07 7.80
C VAL A 79 4.80 -2.45 7.21
N ILE A 80 5.53 -3.21 6.42
CA ILE A 80 6.62 -2.71 5.58
C ILE A 80 6.13 -2.71 4.14
N SER A 81 6.24 -1.57 3.47
CA SER A 81 5.85 -1.36 2.07
C SER A 81 7.08 -1.03 1.23
N GLY A 82 7.27 -1.76 0.12
CA GLY A 82 8.41 -1.59 -0.78
C GLY A 82 8.27 -0.38 -1.72
N HIS A 83 9.28 -0.19 -2.57
CA HIS A 83 9.24 0.73 -3.72
C HIS A 83 8.74 2.14 -3.35
N TRP A 84 9.28 2.71 -2.28
CA TRP A 84 8.88 4.00 -1.73
C TRP A 84 7.41 4.09 -1.28
N GLY A 85 6.86 2.98 -0.79
CA GLY A 85 5.50 2.91 -0.27
C GLY A 85 4.46 2.66 -1.34
N GLU A 86 4.86 2.09 -2.49
CA GLU A 86 3.97 1.74 -3.61
C GLU A 86 3.10 2.93 -4.05
N MET A 87 3.75 4.08 -4.24
CA MET A 87 3.16 5.36 -4.69
C MET A 87 2.21 6.03 -3.70
N LEU A 88 1.80 5.37 -2.62
CA LEU A 88 0.85 5.94 -1.65
C LEU A 88 1.30 7.24 -1.00
N PRO A 89 2.59 7.43 -0.59
CA PRO A 89 3.04 8.69 0.02
C PRO A 89 2.72 9.93 -0.81
N PHE A 90 2.71 9.80 -2.14
CA PHE A 90 2.39 10.90 -3.05
C PHE A 90 0.93 11.37 -2.94
N TRP A 91 0.02 10.49 -2.52
CA TRP A 91 -1.43 10.73 -2.50
C TRP A 91 -2.01 10.99 -1.11
N LEU A 92 -1.25 10.82 -0.02
CA LEU A 92 -1.79 10.83 1.34
C LEU A 92 -2.61 12.10 1.69
N GLN A 93 -2.09 13.29 1.37
CA GLN A 93 -2.82 14.54 1.60
C GLN A 93 -4.15 14.58 0.83
N ARG A 94 -4.12 14.22 -0.46
CA ARG A 94 -5.31 14.18 -1.32
C ARG A 94 -6.33 13.17 -0.80
N LEU A 95 -5.87 12.03 -0.29
CA LEU A 95 -6.70 10.98 0.28
C LEU A 95 -7.39 11.46 1.56
N ASP A 96 -6.68 12.13 2.46
CA ASP A 96 -7.28 12.72 3.66
C ASP A 96 -8.34 13.78 3.31
N ASP A 97 -8.06 14.63 2.32
CA ASP A 97 -8.98 15.66 1.85
C ASP A 97 -10.24 15.06 1.17
N SER A 98 -10.11 13.89 0.53
CA SER A 98 -11.18 13.27 -0.27
C SER A 98 -11.96 12.18 0.48
N LEU A 99 -11.35 11.58 1.50
CA LEU A 99 -11.88 10.48 2.30
C LEU A 99 -11.89 10.86 3.79
N ALA A 100 -12.59 11.95 4.09
CA ALA A 100 -12.71 12.48 5.45
C ALA A 100 -13.19 11.42 6.45
N LEU A 101 -12.81 11.57 7.73
CA LEU A 101 -13.13 10.61 8.79
C LEU A 101 -14.63 10.32 8.94
N ALA A 102 -15.47 11.33 8.72
CA ALA A 102 -16.93 11.17 8.76
C ALA A 102 -17.44 10.21 7.66
N ALA A 103 -16.74 10.11 6.52
CA ALA A 103 -17.09 9.22 5.42
C ALA A 103 -16.50 7.80 5.60
N THR A 104 -15.28 7.70 6.17
CA THR A 104 -14.58 6.42 6.32
C THR A 104 -14.88 5.70 7.62
N GLY A 105 -15.28 6.44 8.67
CA GLY A 105 -15.49 5.90 10.03
C GLY A 105 -14.19 5.56 10.77
N LEU A 106 -13.03 5.91 10.21
CA LEU A 106 -11.73 5.70 10.86
C LEU A 106 -11.52 6.67 12.03
N SER A 107 -10.75 6.24 13.03
CA SER A 107 -10.43 7.07 14.21
C SER A 107 -9.36 8.12 13.94
N ARG A 108 -8.62 7.99 12.84
CA ARG A 108 -7.50 8.84 12.42
C ARG A 108 -7.35 8.86 10.91
N THR A 109 -6.63 9.87 10.40
CA THR A 109 -6.47 10.06 8.96
C THR A 109 -5.59 8.96 8.34
N LEU A 110 -5.64 8.84 7.02
CA LEU A 110 -4.82 7.88 6.29
C LEU A 110 -3.35 8.29 6.36
N THR A 111 -3.04 9.60 6.30
CA THR A 111 -1.68 10.10 6.53
C THR A 111 -1.15 9.66 7.89
N ARG A 112 -1.94 9.85 8.95
CA ARG A 112 -1.54 9.46 10.31
C ARG A 112 -1.38 7.96 10.47
N THR A 113 -2.30 7.17 9.91
CA THR A 113 -2.18 5.71 9.88
C THR A 113 -0.89 5.28 9.18
N PHE A 114 -0.56 5.90 8.05
CA PHE A 114 0.66 5.59 7.29
C PHE A 114 1.92 5.89 8.11
N GLN A 115 2.00 7.08 8.71
CA GLN A 115 3.15 7.50 9.54
C GLN A 115 3.34 6.61 10.78
N GLU A 116 2.25 6.17 11.42
CA GLU A 116 2.30 5.40 12.67
C GLU A 116 2.52 3.88 12.45
N HIS A 117 2.10 3.34 11.30
CA HIS A 117 2.04 1.89 11.08
C HIS A 117 2.77 1.36 9.84
N VAL A 118 3.29 2.23 8.98
CA VAL A 118 3.91 1.83 7.71
C VAL A 118 5.36 2.28 7.65
N TYR A 119 6.26 1.30 7.63
CA TYR A 119 7.65 1.50 7.23
C TYR A 119 7.77 1.38 5.72
N VAL A 120 8.72 2.12 5.13
CA VAL A 120 8.96 2.11 3.69
C VAL A 120 10.38 1.70 3.37
N THR A 121 10.55 0.89 2.33
CA THR A 121 11.87 0.55 1.76
C THR A 121 12.00 1.03 0.32
N PRO A 122 13.20 1.45 -0.13
CA PRO A 122 13.41 1.86 -1.51
C PRO A 122 13.31 0.68 -2.49
N SER A 123 13.68 -0.54 -2.08
CA SER A 123 13.63 -1.74 -2.94
C SER A 123 14.29 -1.53 -4.31
N TYR A 124 15.46 -0.87 -4.34
CA TYR A 124 16.19 -0.45 -5.55
C TYR A 124 15.48 0.56 -6.46
N ALA A 125 14.33 1.11 -6.04
CA ALA A 125 13.70 2.22 -6.73
C ALA A 125 14.52 3.52 -6.58
N ASN A 126 14.42 4.41 -7.58
CA ASN A 126 15.19 5.64 -7.70
C ASN A 126 15.24 6.46 -6.40
N THR A 127 16.41 6.94 -6.02
CA THR A 127 16.64 7.78 -4.83
C THR A 127 15.95 9.15 -4.91
N ALA A 128 15.52 9.59 -6.09
CA ALA A 128 14.76 10.84 -6.28
C ALA A 128 13.42 10.89 -5.54
N ALA A 129 12.89 9.76 -5.08
CA ALA A 129 11.67 9.71 -4.27
C ALA A 129 11.91 10.02 -2.77
N LEU A 130 13.18 10.05 -2.33
CA LEU A 130 13.55 10.29 -0.93
C LEU A 130 13.00 11.63 -0.37
N PRO A 131 13.05 12.78 -1.08
CA PRO A 131 12.51 14.04 -0.55
C PRO A 131 11.00 14.01 -0.33
N VAL A 132 10.25 13.29 -1.18
CA VAL A 132 8.79 13.11 -1.01
C VAL A 132 8.54 12.29 0.26
N TYR A 133 9.32 11.23 0.47
CA TYR A 133 9.21 10.38 1.65
C TYR A 133 9.54 11.13 2.96
N LEU A 134 10.63 11.90 2.99
CA LEU A 134 11.04 12.66 4.18
C LEU A 134 9.97 13.71 4.56
N ARG A 135 9.42 14.43 3.57
CA ARG A 135 8.34 15.40 3.80
C ARG A 135 7.09 14.75 4.41
N VAL A 136 6.72 13.56 3.96
CA VAL A 136 5.56 12.83 4.51
C VAL A 136 5.80 12.39 5.95
N ASN A 137 7.02 12.03 6.32
CA ASN A 137 7.33 11.50 7.65
C ASN A 137 7.90 12.55 8.63
N GLY A 138 7.88 13.83 8.25
CA GLY A 138 8.33 14.92 9.11
C GLY A 138 9.83 14.89 9.43
N CYS A 139 10.64 14.36 8.52
CA CYS A 139 12.11 14.39 8.59
C CYS A 139 12.70 15.45 7.66
#